data_AF-A0A6L8QC26-F1
#
_entry.id   AF-A0A6L8QC26-F1
#
_cell.length_a   1.000
_cell.length_b   1.000
_cell.length_c   1.000
_cell.angle_alpha   90.00
_cell.angle_beta   90.00
_cell.angle_gamma   90.00
#
_symmetry.space_group_name_H-M   'P 1'
#
loop_
_entity.id
_entity.type
_entity.pdbx_description
1 polymer ?
#
loop_
_entity_poly.entity_id
_entity_poly.type
_entity_poly.pdbx_seq_one_letter_code
_entity_poly.pdbx_strand_id
1 'polypeptide(L)'
;MDILQLSNYLDNLLDISSINDSPNALNGLQVQNTGEIKKIGLAVDLCQATIDLAIEKNCQMLFVHHGIFWGGLQPLRGPFYEKISSMIS
;
A
#
# COMPACT_ATOMS: atom_id res chain seq x y z
N MET A 1 11.83 10.59 -7.46
CA MET A 1 10.83 11.01 -6.44
C MET A 1 10.79 9.90 -5.40
N ASP A 2 10.86 10.23 -4.11
CA ASP A 2 10.67 9.23 -3.06
C ASP A 2 9.17 8.99 -2.79
N ILE A 3 8.87 7.95 -2.02
CA ILE A 3 7.47 7.56 -1.75
C ILE A 3 6.72 8.57 -0.88
N LEU A 4 7.40 9.35 -0.03
CA LEU A 4 6.77 10.34 0.84
C LEU A 4 6.32 11.54 0.01
N GLN A 5 7.17 12.00 -0.90
CA GLN A 5 6.84 13.04 -1.87
C GLN A 5 5.66 12.63 -2.75
N LEU A 6 5.68 11.40 -3.27
CA LEU A 6 4.61 10.89 -4.12
C LEU A 6 3.31 10.68 -3.33
N SER A 7 3.37 10.17 -2.10
CA SER A 7 2.19 10.06 -1.23
C SER A 7 1.56 11.41 -1.00
N ASN A 8 2.35 12.41 -0.57
CA ASN A 8 1.83 13.75 -0.32
C ASN A 8 1.18 14.36 -1.57
N TYR A 9 1.76 14.12 -2.75
CA TYR A 9 1.13 14.54 -4.01
C TYR A 9 -0.22 13.85 -4.23
N LEU A 10 -0.29 12.53 -4.04
CA LEU A 10 -1.51 11.73 -4.23
C LEU A 10 -2.59 12.06 -3.20
N ASP A 11 -2.22 12.26 -1.94
CA ASP A 11 -3.14 12.61 -0.85
C ASP A 11 -3.87 13.92 -1.16
N ASN A 12 -3.15 14.89 -1.74
CA ASN A 12 -3.72 16.16 -2.21
C ASN A 12 -4.51 16.00 -3.51
N LEU A 13 -3.99 15.27 -4.49
CA LEU A 13 -4.65 15.07 -5.79
C LEU A 13 -6.00 14.37 -5.64
N LEU A 14 -6.07 13.38 -4.74
CA LEU A 14 -7.25 12.57 -4.48
C LEU A 14 -8.14 13.15 -3.38
N ASP A 15 -7.69 14.22 -2.72
CA ASP A 15 -8.36 14.87 -1.59
C ASP A 15 -8.85 13.87 -0.53
N ILE A 16 -7.96 12.96 -0.12
CA ILE A 16 -8.34 11.84 0.76
C ILE A 16 -8.89 12.28 2.11
N SER A 17 -8.56 13.51 2.55
CA SER A 17 -9.06 14.09 3.79
C SER A 17 -10.55 14.46 3.75
N SER A 18 -11.12 14.62 2.55
CA SER A 18 -12.54 14.89 2.34
C SER A 18 -13.39 13.62 2.27
N ILE A 19 -12.77 12.45 2.15
CA ILE A 19 -13.45 11.19 1.88
C ILE A 19 -13.91 10.53 3.19
N ASN A 20 -15.22 10.33 3.32
CA ASN A 20 -15.79 9.47 4.36
C ASN A 20 -15.84 8.02 3.86
N ASP A 21 -14.80 7.26 4.18
CA ASP A 21 -14.63 5.87 3.75
C ASP A 21 -15.19 4.86 4.78
N SER A 22 -15.03 3.57 4.49
CA SER A 22 -15.29 2.47 5.42
C SER A 22 -14.61 2.71 6.78
N PRO A 23 -15.23 2.35 7.93
CA PRO A 23 -14.73 2.69 9.26
C PRO A 23 -13.28 2.29 9.58
N ASN A 24 -12.77 1.27 8.89
CA ASN A 24 -11.41 0.76 9.10
C ASN A 24 -10.43 1.21 8.02
N ALA A 25 -10.90 1.81 6.93
CA ALA A 25 -10.03 2.23 5.84
C ALA A 25 -9.09 3.35 6.29
N LEU A 26 -7.80 3.15 6.06
CA LEU A 26 -6.78 4.17 6.26
C LEU A 26 -6.26 4.60 4.88
N ASN A 27 -6.80 5.72 4.37
CA ASN A 27 -6.36 6.28 3.09
C ASN A 27 -4.96 6.89 3.20
N GLY A 28 -4.23 6.90 2.08
CA GLY A 28 -2.84 7.38 1.99
C GLY A 28 -1.79 6.28 2.15
N LEU A 29 -0.54 6.67 2.45
CA LEU A 29 0.58 5.74 2.57
C LEU A 29 0.45 4.80 3.78
N GLN A 30 0.43 3.49 3.53
CA GLN A 30 0.32 2.48 4.58
C GLN A 30 1.64 1.76 4.90
N VAL A 31 2.56 1.63 3.93
CA VAL A 31 3.90 1.04 4.12
C VAL A 31 4.92 1.87 3.38
N GLN A 32 5.93 2.35 4.09
CA GLN A 32 6.97 3.19 3.54
C GLN A 32 8.12 2.35 2.94
N ASN A 33 8.56 2.74 1.75
CA ASN A 33 9.83 2.37 1.13
C ASN A 33 10.86 3.51 1.30
N THR A 34 12.16 3.22 1.31
CA THR A 34 13.26 4.20 1.38
C THR A 34 13.96 4.47 0.04
N GLY A 35 13.58 3.77 -1.03
CA GLY A 35 14.15 3.91 -2.37
C GLY A 35 13.44 4.92 -3.28
N GLU A 36 14.04 5.15 -4.45
CA GLU A 36 13.43 5.94 -5.52
C GLU A 36 12.30 5.16 -6.22
N ILE A 37 11.17 5.82 -6.47
CA ILE A 37 10.06 5.21 -7.20
C ILE A 37 10.25 5.39 -8.72
N LYS A 38 10.44 4.28 -9.44
CA LYS A 38 10.55 4.24 -10.91
C LYS A 38 9.42 3.49 -11.59
N LYS A 39 8.84 2.52 -10.88
CA LYS A 39 7.75 1.68 -11.36
C LYS A 39 6.71 1.47 -10.28
N ILE A 40 5.45 1.68 -10.65
CA ILE A 40 4.30 1.56 -9.76
C ILE A 40 3.42 0.42 -10.27
N GLY A 41 3.06 -0.50 -9.38
CA GLY A 41 2.01 -1.48 -9.62
C GLY A 41 0.66 -0.90 -9.24
N LEU A 42 -0.39 -1.23 -10.00
CA LEU A 42 -1.77 -0.87 -9.71
C LEU A 42 -2.57 -2.15 -9.52
N ALA A 43 -3.36 -2.25 -8.45
CA ALA A 43 -4.26 -3.37 -8.20
C ALA A 43 -5.50 -2.90 -7.42
N VAL A 44 -6.52 -3.76 -7.34
CA VAL A 44 -7.70 -3.48 -6.50
C VAL A 44 -7.41 -3.82 -5.05
N ASP A 45 -7.00 -5.06 -4.78
CA ASP A 45 -6.76 -5.59 -3.43
C ASP A 45 -5.29 -5.78 -3.13
N LEU A 46 -4.88 -5.54 -1.88
CA LEU A 46 -3.58 -5.96 -1.36
C LEU A 46 -3.60 -7.43 -0.92
N CYS A 47 -3.55 -8.35 -1.88
CA CYS A 47 -3.45 -9.79 -1.64
C CYS A 47 -2.03 -10.32 -1.95
N GLN A 48 -1.70 -11.53 -1.48
CA GLN A 48 -0.36 -12.10 -1.67
C GLN A 48 0.02 -12.16 -3.16
N ALA A 49 -0.90 -12.58 -4.03
CA ALA A 49 -0.66 -12.65 -5.46
C ALA A 49 -0.30 -11.29 -6.09
N THR A 50 -0.94 -10.19 -5.63
CA THR A 50 -0.59 -8.84 -6.13
C THR A 50 0.76 -8.36 -5.63
N ILE A 51 1.14 -8.73 -4.41
CA ILE A 51 2.46 -8.41 -3.84
C ILE A 51 3.54 -9.19 -4.58
N ASP A 52 3.36 -10.49 -4.76
CA ASP A 52 4.31 -11.35 -5.45
C ASP A 52 4.54 -10.86 -6.89
N LEU A 53 3.46 -10.49 -7.60
CA LEU A 53 3.56 -9.93 -8.94
C LEU A 53 4.28 -8.56 -8.94
N ALA A 54 4.02 -7.69 -7.97
CA ALA A 54 4.71 -6.41 -7.86
C ALA A 54 6.21 -6.59 -7.63
N ILE A 55 6.60 -7.57 -6.81
CA ILE A 55 8.00 -7.95 -6.56
C ILE A 55 8.62 -8.52 -7.84
N GLU A 56 7.97 -9.48 -8.50
CA GLU A 56 8.44 -10.07 -9.77
C GLU A 56 8.66 -8.99 -10.84
N LYS A 57 7.74 -8.02 -10.92
CA LYS A 57 7.84 -6.91 -11.86
C LYS A 57 8.75 -5.78 -11.41
N ASN A 58 9.43 -5.91 -10.26
CA ASN A 58 10.33 -4.90 -9.70
C ASN A 58 9.64 -3.53 -9.56
N CYS A 59 8.42 -3.50 -9.00
CA CYS A 59 7.74 -2.28 -8.62
C CYS A 59 8.29 -1.77 -7.28
N GLN A 60 8.53 -0.47 -7.17
CA GLN A 60 8.97 0.16 -5.91
C GLN A 60 7.81 0.70 -5.07
N MET A 61 6.60 0.71 -5.66
CA MET A 61 5.36 1.11 -5.03
C MET A 61 4.23 0.25 -5.59
N LEU A 62 3.32 -0.17 -4.72
CA LEU A 62 2.05 -0.80 -5.09
C LEU A 62 0.92 0.11 -4.61
N PHE A 63 0.12 0.62 -5.54
CA PHE A 63 -1.05 1.44 -5.27
C PHE A 63 -2.29 0.56 -5.39
N VAL A 64 -3.12 0.54 -4.34
CA VAL A 64 -4.30 -0.34 -4.25
C VAL A 64 -5.52 0.43 -3.78
N HIS A 65 -6.71 -0.11 -4.05
CA HIS A 65 -7.96 0.42 -3.49
C HIS A 65 -8.20 -0.12 -2.06
N HIS A 66 -8.09 -1.44 -1.85
CA HIS A 66 -8.23 -2.06 -0.54
C HIS A 66 -6.85 -2.39 0.06
N GLY A 67 -6.38 -1.52 0.94
CA GLY A 67 -5.09 -1.67 1.63
C GLY A 67 -5.09 -2.64 2.83
N ILE A 68 -3.97 -2.66 3.54
CA ILE A 68 -3.69 -3.46 4.76
C ILE A 68 -4.81 -3.33 5.79
N PHE A 69 -5.29 -2.11 6.02
CA PHE A 69 -6.20 -1.79 7.11
C PHE A 69 -7.67 -1.94 6.74
N TRP A 70 -8.03 -2.38 5.53
CA TRP A 70 -9.43 -2.58 5.13
C TRP A 70 -10.19 -3.51 6.09
N GLY A 71 -9.51 -4.55 6.59
CA GLY A 71 -10.05 -5.48 7.60
C GLY A 71 -9.89 -5.02 9.06
N GLY A 72 -9.37 -3.82 9.30
CA GLY A 72 -9.05 -3.28 10.62
C GLY A 72 -7.72 -3.77 11.19
N LEU A 73 -7.38 -3.23 12.36
CA LEU A 73 -6.17 -3.57 13.11
C LEU A 73 -6.23 -5.02 13.60
N GLN A 74 -5.17 -5.79 13.32
CA GLN A 74 -5.11 -7.20 13.65
C GLN A 74 -3.67 -7.63 13.98
N PRO A 75 -3.45 -8.64 14.86
CA PRO A 75 -2.11 -9.13 15.17
C PRO A 75 -1.38 -9.65 13.93
N LEU A 76 -0.10 -9.32 13.79
CA LEU A 76 0.76 -9.83 12.71
C LEU A 76 1.15 -11.28 12.98
N ARG A 77 0.32 -12.22 12.52
CA ARG A 77 0.54 -13.67 12.64
C ARG A 77 0.08 -14.40 11.38
N GLY A 78 0.67 -15.56 11.10
CA GLY A 78 0.28 -16.42 9.97
C GLY A 78 0.27 -15.66 8.64
N PRO A 79 -0.78 -15.80 7.81
CA PRO A 79 -0.85 -15.17 6.49
C PRO A 79 -0.71 -13.64 6.50
N PHE A 80 -1.13 -12.97 7.58
CA PHE A 80 -0.98 -11.51 7.67
C PHE A 80 0.48 -11.12 7.92
N TYR A 81 1.19 -11.88 8.75
CA TYR A 81 2.64 -11.70 8.92
C TYR A 81 3.40 -11.95 7.62
N GLU A 82 3.11 -13.03 6.90
CA GLU A 82 3.75 -13.36 5.62
C GLU A 82 3.59 -12.22 4.62
N LYS A 83 2.36 -11.72 4.47
CA LYS A 83 2.04 -10.58 3.60
C LYS A 83 2.86 -9.34 3.93
N ILE A 84 2.90 -8.94 5.21
CA ILE A 84 3.65 -7.76 5.63
C ILE A 84 5.15 -7.99 5.45
N SER A 85 5.66 -9.16 5.81
CA SER A 85 7.07 -9.53 5.66
C SER A 85 7.52 -9.35 4.21
N SER A 86 6.77 -9.87 3.23
CA SER A 86 7.11 -9.74 1.80
C SER A 86 7.26 -8.29 1.31
N MET A 87 6.65 -7.32 1.99
CA MET A 87 6.73 -5.91 1.60
C MET A 87 7.87 -5.15 2.29
N ILE A 88 8.41 -5.66 3.40
CA ILE A 88 9.40 -4.95 4.24
C ILE A 88 10.78 -5.62 4.26
N SER A 89 10.89 -6.85 3.76
CA SER A 89 12.14 -7.62 3.65
C SER A 89 12.83 -7.40 2.32
#